data_AF-A0A920JF19-F1
#
_entry.id   AF-A0A920JF19-F1
#
_cell.length_a   1.000
_cell.length_b   1.000
_cell.length_c   1.000
_cell.angle_alpha   90.00
_cell.angle_beta   90.00
_cell.angle_gamma   90.00
#
_symmetry.space_group_name_H-M   'P 1'
#
loop_
_entity.id
_entity.type
_entity.pdbx_description
1 polymer ?
#
loop_
_entity_poly.entity_id
_entity_poly.type
_entity_poly.pdbx_seq_one_letter_code
_entity_poly.pdbx_strand_id
1 'polypeptide(L)'
;MSLGLEVKTVSLDNLADLRALDQDSFPEPWSRSLWKLELSRPNRIYLGPFKGAELIGFIGGLRAQLISISQRLRPRSLIVVLVLGHFYS
;
A
#
# COMPACT_ATOMS: atom_id res chain seq x y z
N MET A 1 -7.93 -13.63 22.02
CA MET A 1 -7.04 -12.49 22.35
C MET A 1 -6.95 -11.62 21.11
N SER A 2 -7.35 -10.35 21.19
CA SER A 2 -7.06 -9.37 20.13
C SER A 2 -5.58 -9.02 20.24
N LEU A 3 -4.84 -9.06 19.13
CA LEU A 3 -3.41 -8.67 19.08
C LEU A 3 -3.19 -7.16 19.30
N GLY A 4 -4.26 -6.39 19.53
CA GLY A 4 -4.18 -4.92 19.62
C GLY A 4 -3.79 -4.26 18.29
N LEU A 5 -4.03 -4.95 17.18
CA LEU A 5 -3.71 -4.49 15.84
C LEU A 5 -4.95 -3.89 15.17
N GLU A 6 -4.80 -2.69 14.64
CA GLU A 6 -5.82 -1.99 13.87
C GLU A 6 -5.33 -1.70 12.46
N VAL A 7 -6.10 -2.05 11.43
CA VAL A 7 -5.73 -1.72 10.05
C VAL A 7 -6.20 -0.30 9.73
N LYS A 8 -5.27 0.56 9.32
CA LYS A 8 -5.53 1.97 8.97
C LYS A 8 -4.84 2.34 7.66
N THR A 9 -5.26 3.46 7.08
CA THR A 9 -4.56 4.08 5.95
C THR A 9 -3.19 4.59 6.40
N VAL A 10 -2.16 4.30 5.61
CA VAL A 10 -0.82 4.86 5.80
C VAL A 10 -0.80 6.28 5.25
N SER A 11 -0.38 7.25 6.06
CA SER A 11 -0.27 8.66 5.66
C SER A 11 1.20 9.11 5.63
N LEU A 12 1.42 10.37 5.26
CA LEU A 12 2.74 11.01 5.35
C LEU A 12 3.29 11.06 6.78
N ASP A 13 2.43 10.99 7.81
CA ASP A 13 2.85 10.98 9.21
C ASP A 13 3.59 9.69 9.57
N ASN A 14 3.32 8.60 8.84
CA ASN A 14 3.95 7.29 9.02
C ASN A 14 5.17 7.09 8.11
N LEU A 15 5.64 8.13 7.41
CA LEU A 15 6.70 8.02 6.40
C LEU A 15 8.02 7.48 6.95
N ALA A 16 8.32 7.72 8.23
CA ALA A 16 9.52 7.17 8.87
C ALA A 16 9.44 5.64 8.95
N ASP A 17 8.38 5.12 9.58
CA ASP A 17 8.13 3.68 9.74
C ASP A 17 7.99 2.98 8.39
N LEU A 18 7.22 3.57 7.46
CA LEU A 18 7.02 3.03 6.12
C LEU A 18 8.35 2.82 5.38
N ARG A 19 9.26 3.79 5.48
CA ARG A 19 10.58 3.68 4.84
C ARG A 19 11.48 2.67 5.52
N ALA A 20 11.41 2.56 6.85
CA ALA A 20 12.17 1.54 7.58
C ALA A 20 11.71 0.14 7.17
N LEU A 21 10.39 -0.08 7.09
CA LEU A 21 9.80 -1.33 6.61
C LEU A 21 10.18 -1.63 5.15
N ASP A 22 10.12 -0.64 4.27
CA ASP A 22 10.49 -0.78 2.86
C ASP A 22 11.97 -1.15 2.69
N GLN A 23 12.84 -0.52 3.50
CA GLN A 23 14.28 -0.81 3.52
C GLN A 23 14.62 -2.18 4.08
N ASP A 24 13.85 -2.69 5.04
CA ASP A 24 14.00 -4.04 5.59
C ASP A 24 13.44 -5.11 4.63
N SER A 25 12.36 -4.78 3.91
CA SER A 25 11.60 -5.74 3.09
C SER A 25 12.15 -5.91 1.67
N PHE A 26 12.81 -4.89 1.10
CA PHE A 26 13.21 -4.89 -0.31
C PHE A 26 14.69 -4.54 -0.50
N PRO A 27 15.40 -5.23 -1.41
CA PRO A 27 16.80 -4.94 -1.72
C PRO A 27 16.99 -3.56 -2.38
N GLU A 28 15.96 -3.06 -3.07
CA GLU A 28 15.94 -1.74 -3.71
C GLU A 28 14.77 -0.91 -3.17
N PRO A 29 14.91 -0.33 -1.96
CA PRO A 29 13.84 0.43 -1.35
C PRO A 29 13.59 1.75 -2.07
N TRP A 30 12.36 2.21 -1.99
CA TRP A 30 11.97 3.47 -2.59
C TRP A 30 12.53 4.68 -1.83
N SER A 31 12.90 5.70 -2.61
CA SER A 31 13.37 6.97 -2.05
C SER A 31 12.25 7.67 -1.28
N ARG A 32 12.65 8.55 -0.34
CA ARG A 32 11.71 9.39 0.42
C ARG A 32 10.79 10.21 -0.49
N SER A 33 11.32 10.77 -1.57
CA SER A 33 10.57 11.59 -2.52
C SER A 33 9.55 10.77 -3.30
N LEU A 34 9.88 9.53 -3.65
CA LEU A 34 8.98 8.62 -4.35
C LEU A 34 7.82 8.19 -3.45
N TRP A 35 8.09 7.87 -2.19
CA TRP A 35 7.03 7.59 -1.20
C TRP A 35 6.09 8.77 -0.98
N LYS A 36 6.63 9.99 -0.85
CA LYS A 36 5.80 11.20 -0.75
C LYS A 36 4.88 11.36 -1.97
N LEU A 37 5.42 11.13 -3.16
CA LEU A 37 4.67 11.21 -4.41
C LEU A 37 3.57 10.13 -4.45
N GLU A 38 3.88 8.88 -4.12
CA GLU A 38 2.91 7.77 -4.08
C GLU A 38 1.78 8.01 -3.08
N LEU A 39 2.08 8.47 -1.86
CA LEU A 39 1.07 8.77 -0.85
C LEU A 39 0.19 9.98 -1.20
N SER A 40 0.69 10.89 -2.04
CA SER A 40 -0.07 12.05 -2.52
C SER A 40 -1.06 11.73 -3.64
N ARG A 41 -0.91 10.58 -4.31
CA ARG A 41 -1.71 10.23 -5.48
C ARG A 41 -3.14 9.84 -5.07
N PRO A 42 -4.18 10.52 -5.56
CA PRO A 42 -5.56 10.27 -5.14
C PRO A 42 -6.13 8.92 -5.64
N ASN A 43 -5.48 8.30 -6.63
CA ASN A 43 -5.79 6.97 -7.13
C ASN A 43 -4.92 5.87 -6.51
N ARG A 44 -4.15 6.17 -5.46
CA ARG A 44 -3.40 5.20 -4.69
C ARG A 44 -4.02 5.03 -3.31
N ILE A 45 -3.88 3.83 -2.75
CA ILE A 45 -4.21 3.55 -1.36
C ILE A 45 -3.14 2.65 -0.77
N TYR A 46 -2.70 2.99 0.44
CA TYR A 46 -1.77 2.21 1.23
C TYR A 46 -2.42 1.97 2.59
N LEU A 47 -2.41 0.71 3.03
CA LEU A 47 -2.98 0.25 4.29
C LEU A 47 -1.88 -0.48 5.08
N GLY A 48 -1.97 -0.45 6.39
CA GLY A 48 -1.07 -1.22 7.24
C GLY A 48 -1.70 -1.58 8.58
N PRO A 49 -1.28 -2.69 9.21
CA PRO A 49 -1.61 -2.98 10.60
C PRO A 49 -0.79 -2.07 11.53
N PHE A 50 -1.50 -1.43 12.47
CA PHE A 50 -0.92 -0.55 13.48
C PHE A 50 -1.06 -1.16 14.86
N LYS A 51 0.02 -1.09 15.63
CA LYS A 51 0.02 -1.37 17.07
C LYS A 51 0.14 -0.03 17.81
N GLY A 52 -1.00 0.59 18.12
CA GLY A 52 -1.01 1.98 18.58
C GLY A 52 -0.62 2.95 17.46
N ALA A 53 0.52 3.62 17.60
CA ALA A 53 1.06 4.56 16.60
C ALA A 53 2.08 3.91 15.63
N GLU A 54 2.56 2.71 15.96
CA GLU A 54 3.61 2.02 15.21
C GLU A 54 3.01 1.28 14.00
N LEU A 55 3.54 1.54 12.81
CA LEU A 55 3.22 0.80 11.59
C LEU A 55 4.08 -0.47 11.52
N ILE A 56 3.44 -1.64 11.46
CA ILE A 56 4.13 -2.94 11.51
C ILE A 56 4.39 -3.54 10.11
N GLY A 57 3.68 -3.05 9.11
CA GLY A 57 3.78 -3.52 7.72
C GLY A 57 2.90 -2.67 6.82
N PHE A 58 3.03 -2.84 5.50
CA PHE A 58 2.19 -2.10 4.57
C PHE A 58 1.82 -2.93 3.35
N ILE A 59 0.69 -2.59 2.76
CA ILE A 59 0.24 -3.04 1.45
C ILE A 59 -0.35 -1.84 0.72
N GLY A 60 -0.15 -1.73 -0.59
CA GLY A 60 -0.79 -0.68 -1.35
C GLY A 60 -0.75 -0.89 -2.84
N GLY A 61 -1.45 0.00 -3.55
CA GLY A 61 -1.56 -0.09 -4.99
C GLY A 61 -2.55 0.89 -5.58
N LEU A 62 -2.92 0.62 -6.84
CA LEU A 62 -3.91 1.41 -7.55
C LEU A 62 -5.31 1.17 -6.95
N ARG A 63 -5.95 2.24 -6.51
CA ARG A 63 -7.37 2.25 -6.19
C ARG A 63 -8.17 2.40 -7.48
N ALA A 64 -8.55 1.28 -8.08
CA ALA A 64 -9.51 1.27 -9.17
C ALA A 64 -10.89 1.64 -8.63
N GLN A 65 -11.44 2.78 -9.03
CA GLN A 65 -12.86 3.03 -8.87
C GLN A 65 -13.59 2.13 -9.86
N LEU A 66 -14.45 1.25 -9.36
CA LEU A 66 -15.48 0.65 -10.20
C LEU A 66 -16.44 1.78 -10.58
N ILE A 67 -16.13 2.50 -11.66
CA ILE A 67 -17.13 3.34 -12.30
C ILE A 67 -18.23 2.37 -12.69
N SER A 68 -19.43 2.55 -12.14
CA SER A 68 -20.63 1.87 -12.62
C SER A 68 -20.91 2.34 -14.05
N ILE A 69 -20.14 1.82 -14.99
CA ILE A 69 -20.54 1.79 -16.38
C ILE A 69 -21.64 0.72 -16.38
N SER A 70 -22.90 1.15 -16.54
CA SER A 70 -23.99 0.25 -16.97
C SER A 70 -23.70 -0.24 -18.40
N GLN A 71 -22.60 -0.94 -18.59
CA GLN A 71 -22.31 -1.78 -19.73
C GLN A 71 -21.69 -3.06 -19.20
N ARG A 72 -22.59 -4.00 -18.91
CA ARG A 72 -22.46 -5.45 -19.09
C ARG A 72 -21.01 -5.97 -19.24
N LEU A 73 -20.22 -5.89 -18.17
CA LEU A 73 -18.93 -6.57 -18.08
C LEU A 73 -18.96 -7.49 -16.87
N ARG A 74 -18.60 -8.74 -17.11
CA ARG A 74 -18.75 -9.88 -16.19
C ARG A 74 -17.89 -9.69 -14.93
N PRO A 75 -18.33 -10.18 -13.75
CA PRO A 75 -17.72 -9.88 -12.47
C PRO A 75 -16.50 -10.79 -12.22
N ARG A 76 -15.35 -10.48 -12.80
CA ARG A 76 -14.07 -11.13 -12.43
C ARG A 76 -12.89 -10.23 -12.79
N SER A 77 -12.44 -9.37 -11.89
CA SER A 77 -11.04 -8.93 -11.79
C SER A 77 -10.88 -7.95 -10.61
N LEU A 78 -10.67 -8.49 -9.41
CA LEU A 78 -9.95 -7.78 -8.36
C LEU A 78 -8.46 -7.91 -8.71
N ILE A 79 -7.85 -6.86 -9.25
CA ILE A 79 -6.40 -6.86 -9.47
C ILE A 79 -5.75 -6.50 -8.13
N VAL A 80 -5.38 -7.53 -7.37
CA VAL A 80 -4.39 -7.40 -6.29
C VAL A 80 -3.02 -7.40 -6.96
N VAL A 81 -2.37 -6.23 -7.03
CA VAL A 81 -0.94 -6.19 -7.37
C VAL A 81 -0.18 -6.62 -6.13
N LEU A 82 0.07 -7.93 -6.01
CA LEU A 82 1.13 -8.44 -5.16
C LEU A 82 2.44 -8.03 -5.84
N VAL A 83 3.16 -7.07 -5.27
CA VAL A 83 4.56 -6.83 -5.65
C VAL A 83 5.37 -7.98 -5.05
N LEU A 84 5.33 -9.15 -5.70
CA LEU A 84 6.36 -10.16 -5.53
C LEU A 84 7.55 -9.67 -6.35
N GLY A 85 8.61 -9.29 -5.64
CA GLY A 85 9.87 -8.85 -6.25
C GLY A 85 10.40 -9.93 -7.19
N HIS A 86 10.34 -9.65 -8.48
CA HIS A 86 11.22 -10.23 -9.50
C HIS A 86 11.19 -9.30 -10.71
N PHE A 87 12.13 -8.36 -10.76
CA PHE A 87 12.54 -7.77 -12.02
C PHE A 87 13.83 -8.47 -12.46
N TYR A 88 13.78 -9.10 -13.63
CA TYR A 88 14.90 -9.76 -14.29
C TYR A 88 15.97 -8.73 -14.72
N SER A 89 17.21 -9.23 -14.75
CA SER A 89 18.47 -8.63 -15.22
C SER A 89 18.39 -7.65 -16.39
#